data_AF-A0A660QWG8-F1
#
_entry.id   AF-A0A660QWG8-F1
#
_cell.length_a   1.000
_cell.length_b   1.000
_cell.length_c   1.000
_cell.angle_alpha   90.00
_cell.angle_beta   90.00
_cell.angle_gamma   90.00
#
_symmetry.space_group_name_H-M   'P 1'
#
loop_
_entity.id
_entity.type
_entity.pdbx_description
1 polymer ?
#
loop_
_entity_poly.entity_id
_entity_poly.type
_entity_poly.pdbx_seq_one_letter_code
_entity_poly.pdbx_strand_id
1 'polypeptide(L)'
;MDKYFRLQNGSDVRGVALEGVEGEPVTLTEDIARTIGHAFSQWLEKRMGKSGLKVAVGHDSRLSSEAIKTAVFQGLEKGGCAVFDCG
;
A
#
# COMPACT_ATOMS: atom_id res chain seq x y z
N MET A 1 -10.07 -13.04 2.47
CA MET A 1 -9.08 -12.95 1.38
C MET A 1 -9.68 -12.36 0.11
N ASP A 2 -10.93 -12.67 -0.20
CA ASP A 2 -11.63 -12.24 -1.41
C ASP A 2 -11.52 -10.75 -1.73
N LYS A 3 -11.63 -9.87 -0.70
CA LYS A 3 -11.50 -8.42 -0.90
C LYS A 3 -10.13 -7.99 -1.44
N TYR A 4 -9.05 -8.66 -1.07
CA TYR A 4 -7.70 -8.32 -1.54
C TYR A 4 -7.46 -8.85 -2.95
N PHE A 5 -7.95 -10.05 -3.28
CA PHE A 5 -7.84 -10.60 -4.62
C PHE A 5 -8.65 -9.82 -5.66
N ARG A 6 -9.75 -9.17 -5.26
CA ARG A 6 -10.49 -8.24 -6.13
C ARG A 6 -9.68 -6.99 -6.53
N LEU A 7 -8.62 -6.65 -5.79
CA LEU A 7 -7.73 -5.53 -6.11
C LEU A 7 -6.56 -5.94 -7.01
N GLN A 8 -6.39 -7.24 -7.29
CA GLN A 8 -5.33 -7.71 -8.17
C GLN A 8 -5.62 -7.28 -9.61
N ASN A 9 -4.69 -6.53 -10.20
CA ASN A 9 -4.75 -6.08 -11.58
C ASN A 9 -3.43 -6.41 -12.27
N GLY A 10 -3.35 -7.63 -12.84
CA GLY A 10 -2.10 -8.15 -13.38
C GLY A 10 -1.05 -8.32 -12.27
N SER A 11 0.08 -7.60 -12.41
CA SER A 11 1.13 -7.53 -11.39
C SER A 11 0.84 -6.53 -10.27
N ASP A 12 -0.13 -5.64 -10.45
CA ASP A 12 -0.34 -4.49 -9.58
C ASP A 12 -1.54 -4.68 -8.65
N VAL A 13 -1.62 -3.82 -7.64
CA VAL A 13 -2.82 -3.62 -6.81
C VAL A 13 -3.51 -2.35 -7.28
N ARG A 14 -4.76 -2.45 -7.73
CA ARG A 14 -5.55 -1.30 -8.21
C ARG A 14 -6.97 -1.33 -7.65
N GLY A 15 -7.50 -0.15 -7.35
CA GLY A 15 -8.87 0.04 -6.89
C GLY A 15 -9.26 1.51 -6.84
N VAL A 16 -10.51 1.77 -6.48
CA VAL A 16 -11.07 3.11 -6.32
C VAL A 16 -10.69 3.62 -4.92
N ALA A 17 -10.02 4.77 -4.85
CA ALA A 17 -9.48 5.32 -3.60
C ALA A 17 -10.26 6.53 -3.06
N LEU A 18 -11.16 7.12 -3.86
CA LEU A 18 -12.05 8.21 -3.45
C LEU A 18 -13.45 7.96 -3.99
N GLU A 19 -14.43 8.44 -3.24
CA GLU A 19 -15.79 8.59 -3.72
C GLU A 19 -15.84 9.65 -4.84
N GLY A 20 -16.84 9.56 -5.72
CA GLY A 20 -17.09 10.61 -6.72
C GLY A 20 -17.57 10.13 -8.08
N VAL A 21 -17.58 8.81 -8.32
CA VAL A 21 -18.14 8.22 -9.53
C VAL A 21 -19.31 7.30 -9.14
N GLU A 22 -20.50 7.58 -9.68
CA GLU A 22 -21.67 6.78 -9.42
C GLU A 22 -21.46 5.33 -9.90
N GLY A 23 -21.75 4.36 -9.03
CA GLY A 23 -21.51 2.95 -9.31
C GLY A 23 -20.09 2.44 -9.02
N GLU A 24 -19.17 3.31 -8.59
CA GLU A 24 -17.79 2.95 -8.23
C GLU A 24 -17.53 3.15 -6.73
N PRO A 25 -17.84 2.15 -5.87
CA PRO A 25 -17.56 2.27 -4.45
C PRO A 25 -16.04 2.26 -4.19
N VAL A 26 -15.61 2.94 -3.12
CA VAL A 26 -14.21 2.88 -2.65
C VAL A 26 -13.83 1.44 -2.31
N THR A 27 -12.77 0.96 -2.94
CA THR A 27 -12.27 -0.42 -2.82
C THR A 27 -10.83 -0.48 -2.34
N LEU A 28 -10.02 0.56 -2.62
CA LEU A 28 -8.67 0.71 -2.09
C LEU A 28 -8.69 1.73 -0.94
N THR A 29 -9.01 1.24 0.25
CA THR A 29 -9.04 2.06 1.47
C THR A 29 -7.65 2.16 2.11
N GLU A 30 -7.46 3.15 2.98
CA GLU A 30 -6.23 3.27 3.80
C GLU A 30 -5.94 2.01 4.61
N ASP A 31 -6.94 1.38 5.23
CA ASP A 31 -6.73 0.14 6.00
C ASP A 31 -6.25 -1.03 5.12
N ILE A 32 -6.75 -1.11 3.90
CA ILE A 32 -6.29 -2.10 2.92
C ILE A 32 -4.85 -1.78 2.51
N ALA A 33 -4.54 -0.53 2.17
CA ALA A 33 -3.19 -0.10 1.80
C ALA A 33 -2.18 -0.36 2.93
N ARG A 34 -2.55 -0.07 4.18
CA ARG A 34 -1.75 -0.37 5.38
C ARG A 34 -1.51 -1.86 5.56
N THR A 35 -2.55 -2.67 5.38
CA THR A 35 -2.44 -4.13 5.47
C THR A 35 -1.51 -4.69 4.39
N ILE A 36 -1.63 -4.18 3.16
CA ILE A 36 -0.77 -4.58 2.04
C ILE A 36 0.66 -4.15 2.29
N GLY A 37 0.91 -2.92 2.77
CA GLY A 37 2.24 -2.44 3.14
C GLY A 37 2.89 -3.34 4.20
N HIS A 38 2.13 -3.77 5.20
CA HIS A 38 2.63 -4.70 6.22
C HIS A 38 2.89 -6.12 5.69
N ALA A 39 2.02 -6.64 4.82
CA ALA A 39 2.26 -7.93 4.19
C ALA A 39 3.49 -7.88 3.26
N PHE A 40 3.66 -6.77 2.55
CA PHE A 40 4.79 -6.55 1.65
C PHE A 40 6.12 -6.48 2.39
N SER A 41 6.20 -5.81 3.54
CA SER A 41 7.44 -5.78 4.34
C SER A 41 7.85 -7.18 4.79
N GLN A 42 6.93 -8.00 5.30
CA GLN A 42 7.23 -9.39 5.69
C GLN A 42 7.71 -10.24 4.51
N TRP A 43 7.03 -10.12 3.37
CA TRP A 43 7.44 -10.82 2.15
C TRP A 43 8.81 -10.35 1.68
N LEU A 44 9.09 -9.05 1.73
CA LEU A 44 10.34 -8.46 1.28
C LEU A 44 11.51 -8.90 2.17
N GLU A 45 11.35 -8.89 3.50
CA GLU A 45 12.36 -9.40 4.43
C GLU A 45 12.68 -10.88 4.14
N LYS A 46 11.65 -11.72 3.97
CA LYS A 46 11.83 -13.13 3.62
C LYS A 46 12.55 -13.30 2.27
N ARG A 47 12.20 -12.48 1.28
CA ARG A 47 12.81 -12.51 -0.05
C ARG A 47 14.28 -12.09 -0.02
N MET A 48 14.62 -11.12 0.82
CA MET A 48 15.98 -10.57 0.91
C MET A 48 16.86 -11.27 1.94
N GLY A 49 16.28 -12.09 2.83
CA GLY A 49 17.00 -12.78 3.89
C GLY A 49 17.60 -11.85 4.95
N LYS A 50 17.03 -10.65 5.13
CA LYS A 50 17.49 -9.64 6.10
C LYS A 50 16.33 -8.82 6.65
N SER A 51 16.48 -8.35 7.87
CA SER A 51 15.53 -7.46 8.55
C SER A 51 15.98 -5.99 8.52
N GLY A 52 15.10 -5.08 8.95
CA GLY A 52 15.45 -3.66 9.08
C GLY A 52 15.69 -2.99 7.73
N LEU A 53 14.92 -3.39 6.72
CA LEU A 53 15.03 -2.89 5.36
C LEU A 53 14.70 -1.40 5.28
N LYS A 54 15.34 -0.70 4.33
CA LYS A 54 14.98 0.66 3.95
C LYS A 54 14.13 0.62 2.69
N VAL A 55 12.95 1.23 2.73
CA VAL A 55 11.99 1.24 1.62
C VAL A 55 11.66 2.67 1.27
N ALA A 56 11.96 3.07 0.03
CA ALA A 56 11.54 4.35 -0.53
C ALA A 56 10.13 4.22 -1.11
N VAL A 57 9.27 5.19 -0.85
CA VAL A 57 7.88 5.20 -1.33
C VAL A 57 7.57 6.58 -1.88
N GLY A 58 6.93 6.61 -3.05
CA GLY A 58 6.42 7.84 -3.64
C GLY A 58 5.08 7.62 -4.36
N HIS A 59 4.50 8.70 -4.87
CA HIS A 59 3.19 8.73 -5.52
C HIS A 59 3.07 9.79 -6.63
N ASP A 60 1.95 9.72 -7.37
CA ASP A 60 1.56 10.75 -8.34
C ASP A 60 0.70 11.85 -7.67
N SER A 61 0.24 12.83 -8.45
CA SER A 61 -0.50 14.00 -7.94
C SER A 61 -1.99 13.76 -7.61
N ARG A 62 -2.46 12.51 -7.53
CA ARG A 62 -3.88 12.25 -7.19
C ARG A 62 -4.22 12.74 -5.78
N LEU A 63 -5.46 13.19 -5.60
CA LEU A 63 -5.97 13.68 -4.32
C LEU A 63 -5.89 12.63 -3.19
N SER A 64 -6.00 11.33 -3.51
CA SER A 64 -5.86 10.25 -2.54
C SER A 64 -4.43 9.87 -2.21
N SER A 65 -3.45 10.37 -2.95
CA SER A 65 -2.08 9.85 -2.90
C SER A 65 -1.44 10.00 -1.52
N GLU A 66 -1.61 11.14 -0.86
CA GLU A 66 -1.04 11.37 0.47
C GLU A 66 -1.62 10.42 1.53
N ALA A 67 -2.94 10.20 1.51
CA ALA A 67 -3.61 9.29 2.42
C ALA A 67 -3.16 7.84 2.21
N ILE A 68 -3.09 7.40 0.95
CA ILE A 68 -2.65 6.03 0.61
C ILE A 68 -1.16 5.83 0.91
N LYS A 69 -0.29 6.80 0.59
CA LYS A 69 1.14 6.76 0.94
C LYS A 69 1.32 6.64 2.45
N THR A 70 0.64 7.50 3.22
CA THR A 70 0.69 7.47 4.69
C THR A 70 0.28 6.10 5.24
N ALA A 71 -0.79 5.50 4.69
CA ALA A 71 -1.21 4.17 5.09
C ALA A 71 -0.15 3.09 4.76
N VAL A 72 0.48 3.15 3.58
CA VAL A 72 1.57 2.25 3.20
C VAL A 72 2.76 2.39 4.15
N PHE A 73 3.15 3.62 4.52
CA PHE A 73 4.23 3.88 5.48
C PHE A 73 3.94 3.18 6.81
N GLN A 74 2.76 3.40 7.37
CA GLN A 74 2.34 2.77 8.63
C GLN A 74 2.42 1.24 8.56
N GLY A 75 2.07 0.64 7.43
CA GLY A 75 2.17 -0.80 7.20
C GLY A 75 3.62 -1.30 7.19
N LEU A 76 4.48 -0.61 6.43
CA LEU A 76 5.90 -0.92 6.30
C LEU A 76 6.64 -0.77 7.63
N GLU A 77 6.44 0.35 8.34
CA GLU A 77 7.03 0.63 9.65
C GLU A 77 6.61 -0.39 10.70
N LYS A 78 5.33 -0.77 10.71
CA LYS A 78 4.83 -1.85 11.58
C LYS A 78 5.52 -3.19 11.30
N GLY A 79 5.99 -3.41 10.07
CA GLY A 79 6.79 -4.57 9.69
C GLY A 79 8.29 -4.43 9.96
N GLY A 80 8.74 -3.37 10.63
CA GLY A 80 10.15 -3.17 10.98
C GLY A 80 11.01 -2.54 9.88
N CYS A 81 10.41 -2.10 8.77
CA CYS A 81 11.12 -1.35 7.74
C CYS A 81 11.28 0.12 8.14
N ALA A 82 12.42 0.72 7.80
CA ALA A 82 12.58 2.18 7.78
C ALA A 82 12.06 2.71 6.44
N VAL A 83 11.15 3.67 6.47
CA VAL A 83 10.52 4.22 5.26
C VAL A 83 11.12 5.58 4.92
N PHE A 84 11.27 5.86 3.63
CA PHE A 84 11.78 7.13 3.12
C PHE A 84 10.79 7.72 2.10
N ASP A 85 10.37 8.96 2.32
CA ASP A 85 9.46 9.67 1.42
C ASP A 85 10.21 10.21 0.20
N CYS A 86 9.70 9.91 -0.99
CA CYS A 86 10.25 10.33 -2.27
C CYS A 86 9.28 11.20 -3.09
N GLY A 87 8.23 11.73 -2.45
CA GLY A 87 7.23 12.58 -3.08
C GLY A 87 5.97 11.82 -3.44
#